data_AF-J2KGN0-F1
#
_entry.id   AF-J2KGN0-F1
#
_cell.length_a   1.000
_cell.length_b   1.000
_cell.length_c   1.000
_cell.angle_alpha   90.00
_cell.angle_beta   90.00
_cell.angle_gamma   90.00
#
_symmetry.space_group_name_H-M   'P 1'
#
loop_
_entity.id
_entity.type
_entity.pdbx_description
1 polymer ?
#
loop_
_entity_poly.entity_id
_entity_poly.type
_entity_poly.pdbx_seq_one_letter_code
_entity_poly.pdbx_strand_id
1 'polypeptide(L)'
;MATGAAVGAAAGGTAGAAGGFNEASNNYLTATDLRNRQQKIDDCRARKNPACEVDVLRAYDLRSAVNTGELKGSSLIEKMGLENVRAGLEQLLSDPTANEETKAQARKSIKEINTAINVIDKAPVIKDALQLGLMAADIYTLGELSAARLLTASIVKETVLARTGQSLSDDAAERIAGNFYADAGAGAAAKNPLLVDSIPRNGNRTVLDQGMVPTCGHNSCGMVLDTLGKSVDVAKLIESIPPTPQGILSKQVESLMKAEGVDAVALSSRNVDDLARYTADGVPVVVRIFDKVGGTDFSHFVVVDGVTTRNGVRVVAIRDPQGTQYFSPASTFQTNFTGEVILPKPKKP
;
A
#
# COMPACT_ATOMS: atom_id res chain seq x y z
N MET A 1 42.84 15.29 -23.52
CA MET A 1 42.09 14.04 -23.75
C MET A 1 42.33 13.11 -22.58
N ALA A 2 41.27 12.40 -22.18
CA ALA A 2 41.23 11.23 -21.28
C ALA A 2 41.63 11.42 -19.81
N THR A 3 40.57 11.61 -19.02
CA THR A 3 40.37 11.26 -17.61
C THR A 3 40.69 9.79 -17.28
N GLY A 4 41.12 9.53 -16.04
CA GLY A 4 41.12 8.20 -15.43
C GLY A 4 41.07 8.31 -13.91
N ALA A 5 39.91 7.99 -13.33
CA ALA A 5 39.54 8.19 -11.95
C ALA A 5 40.24 7.21 -10.98
N ALA A 6 40.57 7.73 -9.79
CA ALA A 6 40.90 6.94 -8.62
C ALA A 6 39.60 6.48 -7.92
N VAL A 7 39.48 5.18 -7.68
CA VAL A 7 38.52 4.61 -6.74
C VAL A 7 39.32 4.04 -5.57
N GLY A 8 39.26 4.73 -4.44
CA GLY A 8 39.78 4.28 -3.14
C GLY A 8 38.63 4.29 -2.14
N ALA A 9 38.42 3.14 -1.51
CA ALA A 9 37.39 2.89 -0.50
C ALA A 9 37.60 3.72 0.78
N ALA A 10 36.51 4.02 1.46
CA ALA A 10 36.51 4.26 2.91
C ALA A 10 35.29 3.56 3.52
N ALA A 11 35.56 2.50 4.27
CA ALA A 11 34.63 1.91 5.22
C ALA A 11 34.63 2.73 6.51
N GLY A 12 33.46 2.91 7.13
CA GLY A 12 33.36 3.40 8.49
C GLY A 12 31.93 3.71 8.95
N GLY A 13 31.45 2.96 9.95
CA GLY A 13 30.51 3.50 10.95
C GLY A 13 29.08 2.97 10.92
N THR A 14 28.85 1.82 11.53
CA THR A 14 27.56 1.31 11.97
C THR A 14 26.98 2.17 13.11
N ALA A 15 26.01 3.02 12.83
CA ALA A 15 25.04 3.55 13.81
C ALA A 15 23.82 4.11 13.04
N GLY A 16 22.67 3.44 13.15
CA GLY A 16 21.45 3.75 12.40
C GLY A 16 20.81 2.55 11.69
N ALA A 17 20.97 1.34 12.22
CA ALA A 17 20.19 0.18 11.81
C ALA A 17 18.79 0.24 12.44
N ALA A 18 17.89 1.02 11.84
CA ALA A 18 16.44 0.91 12.00
C ALA A 18 15.75 1.73 10.90
N GLY A 19 15.09 1.07 9.95
CA GLY A 19 14.21 1.70 8.97
C GLY A 19 14.62 1.58 7.50
N GLY A 20 15.79 0.99 7.20
CA GLY A 20 16.21 0.69 5.82
C GLY A 20 15.59 -0.59 5.26
N PHE A 21 14.27 -0.75 5.35
CA PHE A 21 13.57 -1.78 4.57
C PHE A 21 13.20 -1.18 3.22
N ASN A 22 14.17 -1.23 2.31
CA ASN A 22 13.91 -1.23 0.88
C ASN A 22 13.29 -2.61 0.57
N GLU A 23 12.07 -2.86 1.04
CA GLU A 23 11.41 -4.14 0.85
C GLU A 23 10.95 -4.22 -0.61
N ALA A 24 11.67 -5.07 -1.34
CA ALA A 24 11.28 -5.58 -2.63
C ALA A 24 9.76 -5.77 -2.69
N SER A 25 9.13 -5.13 -3.65
CA SER A 25 7.76 -5.40 -4.07
C SER A 25 7.56 -6.93 -4.16
N ASN A 26 6.80 -7.51 -3.23
CA ASN A 26 6.52 -8.95 -3.11
C ASN A 26 5.66 -9.45 -4.28
N ASN A 27 6.22 -9.45 -5.49
CA ASN A 27 5.56 -9.78 -6.74
C ASN A 27 5.46 -11.32 -6.87
N TYR A 28 4.26 -11.88 -6.70
CA TYR A 28 4.03 -13.32 -6.86
C TYR A 28 2.99 -13.64 -7.94
N LEU A 29 3.15 -14.78 -8.60
CA LEU A 29 2.18 -15.35 -9.54
C LEU A 29 1.62 -16.66 -8.98
N THR A 30 0.33 -16.93 -9.20
CA THR A 30 -0.27 -18.21 -8.82
C THR A 30 0.13 -19.33 -9.78
N ALA A 31 -0.05 -20.60 -9.38
CA ALA A 31 0.17 -21.73 -10.28
C ALA A 31 -0.68 -21.64 -11.57
N THR A 32 -1.91 -21.14 -11.45
CA THR A 32 -2.79 -20.89 -12.61
C THR A 32 -2.25 -19.77 -13.50
N ASP A 33 -1.73 -18.69 -12.92
CA ASP A 33 -1.11 -17.62 -13.70
C ASP A 33 0.11 -18.11 -14.48
N LEU A 34 0.94 -18.94 -13.85
CA LEU A 34 2.14 -19.51 -14.47
C LEU A 34 1.79 -20.45 -15.63
N ARG A 35 0.79 -21.31 -15.47
CA ARG A 35 0.30 -22.17 -16.56
C ARG A 35 -0.29 -21.35 -17.71
N ASN A 36 -1.08 -20.32 -17.40
CA ASN A 36 -1.66 -19.44 -18.40
C ASN A 36 -0.61 -18.57 -19.13
N ARG A 37 0.42 -18.12 -18.41
CA ARG A 37 1.58 -17.43 -18.99
C ARG A 37 2.30 -18.33 -19.97
N GLN A 38 2.57 -19.57 -19.56
CA GLN A 38 3.26 -20.55 -20.39
C GLN A 38 2.50 -20.83 -21.69
N GLN A 39 1.21 -21.14 -21.60
CA GLN A 39 0.38 -21.39 -22.77
C GLN A 39 0.41 -20.21 -23.76
N LYS A 40 0.30 -18.97 -23.27
CA LYS A 40 0.32 -17.78 -24.11
C LYS A 40 1.68 -17.54 -24.78
N ILE A 41 2.77 -17.81 -24.06
CA ILE A 41 4.13 -17.73 -24.63
C ILE A 41 4.29 -18.79 -25.72
N ASP A 42 3.83 -20.03 -25.49
CA ASP A 42 3.90 -21.09 -26.49
C ASP A 42 3.07 -20.77 -27.74
N ASP A 43 1.88 -20.17 -27.56
CA ASP A 43 1.06 -19.69 -28.67
C ASP A 43 1.75 -18.56 -29.46
N CYS A 44 2.41 -17.61 -28.77
CA CYS A 44 3.17 -16.54 -29.41
C CYS A 44 4.37 -17.10 -30.20
N ARG A 45 5.07 -18.09 -29.64
CA ARG A 45 6.21 -18.77 -30.26
C ARG A 45 5.78 -19.62 -31.46
N ALA A 46 4.66 -20.33 -31.37
CA ALA A 46 4.07 -21.07 -32.50
C ALA A 46 3.72 -20.14 -33.67
N ARG A 47 3.29 -18.92 -33.36
CA ARG A 47 3.01 -17.86 -34.35
C ARG A 47 4.24 -17.07 -34.80
N LYS A 48 5.43 -17.39 -34.27
CA LYS A 48 6.70 -16.69 -34.51
C LYS A 48 6.60 -15.18 -34.29
N ASN A 49 5.84 -14.76 -33.27
CA ASN A 49 5.61 -13.35 -32.97
C ASN A 49 6.34 -12.94 -31.67
N PRO A 50 7.55 -12.39 -31.75
CA PRO A 50 8.32 -11.99 -30.57
C PRO A 50 7.72 -10.78 -29.82
N ALA A 51 6.97 -9.91 -30.51
CA ALA A 51 6.28 -8.79 -29.86
C ALA A 51 5.15 -9.29 -28.93
N CYS A 52 4.41 -10.31 -29.38
CA CYS A 52 3.41 -11.02 -28.57
C CYS A 52 4.02 -11.61 -27.30
N GLU A 53 5.21 -12.20 -27.39
CA GLU A 53 5.90 -12.77 -26.23
C GLU A 53 6.27 -11.70 -25.21
N VAL A 54 6.83 -10.57 -25.65
CA VAL A 54 7.16 -9.43 -24.78
C VAL A 54 5.92 -8.82 -24.11
N ASP A 55 4.81 -8.70 -24.83
CA ASP A 55 3.55 -8.18 -24.27
C ASP A 55 2.95 -9.12 -23.22
N VAL A 56 3.04 -10.44 -23.43
CA VAL A 56 2.63 -11.43 -22.44
C VAL A 56 3.50 -11.33 -21.19
N LEU A 57 4.83 -11.25 -21.34
CA LEU A 57 5.74 -11.10 -20.20
C LEU A 57 5.40 -9.86 -19.36
N ARG A 58 5.24 -8.70 -20.02
CA ARG A 58 4.87 -7.45 -19.36
C ARG A 58 3.50 -7.54 -18.66
N ALA A 59 2.52 -8.22 -19.26
CA ALA A 59 1.21 -8.39 -18.65
C ALA A 59 1.26 -9.24 -17.37
N TYR A 60 2.10 -10.27 -17.33
CA TYR A 60 2.27 -11.10 -16.14
C TYR A 60 3.17 -10.44 -15.08
N ASP A 61 4.13 -9.61 -15.46
CA ASP A 61 4.87 -8.77 -14.51
C ASP A 61 3.94 -7.76 -13.82
N LEU A 62 3.04 -7.13 -14.58
CA LEU A 62 2.00 -6.26 -14.03
C LEU A 62 1.03 -7.01 -13.11
N ARG A 63 0.60 -8.21 -13.50
CA ARG A 63 -0.27 -9.05 -12.67
C ARG A 63 0.44 -9.47 -11.38
N SER A 64 1.72 -9.78 -11.46
CA SER A 64 2.54 -10.13 -10.31
C SER A 64 2.61 -8.97 -9.31
N ALA A 65 2.71 -7.73 -9.80
CA ALA A 65 2.68 -6.52 -8.98
C ALA A 65 1.28 -6.17 -8.43
N VAL A 66 0.21 -6.50 -9.18
CA VAL A 66 -1.17 -6.32 -8.70
C VAL A 66 -1.51 -7.29 -7.57
N ASN A 67 -1.12 -8.56 -7.69
CA ASN A 67 -1.31 -9.57 -6.63
C ASN A 67 -0.64 -9.13 -5.32
N THR A 68 0.44 -8.37 -5.40
CA THR A 68 1.14 -7.78 -4.25
C THR A 68 0.37 -6.63 -3.61
N GLY A 69 -0.21 -5.75 -4.43
CA GLY A 69 -0.99 -4.60 -3.95
C GLY A 69 -2.27 -5.00 -3.22
N GLU A 70 -2.69 -6.26 -3.33
CA GLU A 70 -3.81 -6.85 -2.58
C GLU A 70 -3.39 -7.48 -1.25
N LEU A 71 -2.09 -7.66 -0.97
CA LEU A 71 -1.60 -8.21 0.29
C LEU A 71 -1.64 -7.14 1.37
N LYS A 72 -2.60 -7.22 2.29
CA LYS A 72 -2.77 -6.26 3.39
C LYS A 72 -2.11 -6.71 4.68
N GLY A 73 -1.07 -7.54 4.63
CA GLY A 73 -0.10 -7.77 5.73
C GLY A 73 -0.63 -7.95 7.16
N SER A 74 -1.90 -8.33 7.38
CA SER A 74 -2.52 -8.23 8.72
C SER A 74 -3.71 -9.16 8.92
N SER A 75 -3.72 -10.31 8.26
CA SER A 75 -4.81 -11.27 8.44
C SER A 75 -4.36 -12.71 8.35
N LEU A 76 -4.76 -13.53 9.33
CA LEU A 76 -4.63 -14.99 9.32
C LEU A 76 -5.26 -15.61 8.04
N ILE A 77 -6.28 -14.97 7.48
CA ILE A 77 -6.94 -15.38 6.22
C ILE A 77 -6.00 -15.17 5.03
N GLU A 78 -5.25 -14.07 5.03
CA GLU A 78 -4.22 -13.82 4.01
C GLU A 78 -3.06 -14.82 4.16
N LYS A 79 -2.65 -15.15 5.39
CA LYS A 79 -1.68 -16.23 5.61
C LYS A 79 -2.18 -17.56 5.05
N MET A 80 -3.43 -17.96 5.33
CA MET A 80 -4.01 -19.19 4.78
C MET A 80 -4.15 -19.14 3.25
N GLY A 81 -4.52 -18.00 2.68
CA GLY A 81 -4.55 -17.78 1.23
C GLY A 81 -3.17 -17.91 0.60
N LEU A 82 -2.16 -17.29 1.20
CA LEU A 82 -0.76 -17.37 0.80
C LEU A 82 -0.18 -18.79 0.93
N GLU A 83 -0.51 -19.50 2.00
CA GLU A 83 -0.12 -20.90 2.20
C GLU A 83 -0.77 -21.82 1.15
N ASN A 84 -2.03 -21.59 0.80
CA ASN A 84 -2.71 -22.31 -0.27
C ASN A 84 -2.08 -22.02 -1.66
N VAL A 85 -1.72 -20.77 -1.93
CA VAL A 85 -1.00 -20.40 -3.16
C VAL A 85 0.39 -21.05 -3.18
N ARG A 86 1.10 -21.06 -2.05
CA ARG A 86 2.41 -21.72 -1.90
C ARG A 86 2.30 -23.21 -2.20
N ALA A 87 1.32 -23.90 -1.62
CA ALA A 87 1.09 -25.33 -1.84
C ALA A 87 0.81 -25.64 -3.33
N GLY A 88 0.03 -24.80 -4.00
CA GLY A 88 -0.20 -24.92 -5.46
C GLY A 88 1.07 -24.74 -6.29
N LEU A 89 1.98 -23.85 -5.87
CA LEU A 89 3.29 -23.65 -6.52
C LEU A 89 4.26 -24.80 -6.24
N GLU A 90 4.26 -25.37 -5.02
CA GLU A 90 5.04 -26.56 -4.68
C GLU A 90 4.59 -27.79 -5.47
N GLN A 91 3.28 -27.91 -5.70
CA GLN A 91 2.73 -28.93 -6.60
C GLN A 91 3.20 -28.72 -8.05
N LEU A 92 3.24 -27.47 -8.53
CA LEU A 92 3.76 -27.12 -9.86
C LEU A 92 5.26 -27.44 -10.01
N LEU A 93 6.06 -27.29 -8.95
CA LEU A 93 7.48 -27.70 -8.96
C LEU A 93 7.67 -29.21 -9.13
N SER A 94 6.70 -29.99 -8.64
CA SER A 94 6.69 -31.46 -8.71
C SER A 94 6.08 -31.98 -10.02
N ASP A 95 5.52 -31.10 -10.86
CA ASP A 95 4.90 -31.46 -12.14
C ASP A 95 5.98 -31.74 -13.20
N PRO A 96 6.03 -32.97 -13.77
CA PRO A 96 7.01 -33.32 -14.80
C PRO A 96 6.74 -32.60 -16.15
N THR A 97 5.55 -32.06 -16.36
CA THR A 97 5.16 -31.37 -17.59
C THR A 97 5.49 -29.86 -17.58
N ALA A 98 5.81 -29.30 -16.41
CA ALA A 98 6.22 -27.91 -16.28
C ALA A 98 7.68 -27.72 -16.74
N ASN A 99 7.93 -26.72 -17.58
CA ASN A 99 9.27 -26.39 -18.05
C ASN A 99 10.11 -25.67 -16.97
N GLU A 100 11.43 -25.63 -17.17
CA GLU A 100 12.37 -25.08 -16.19
C GLU A 100 12.18 -23.58 -15.93
N GLU A 101 11.74 -22.80 -16.94
CA GLU A 101 11.44 -21.37 -16.77
C GLU A 101 10.22 -21.17 -15.84
N THR A 102 9.18 -21.97 -16.00
CA THR A 102 7.99 -21.99 -15.15
C THR A 102 8.35 -22.40 -13.72
N LYS A 103 9.21 -23.41 -13.56
CA LYS A 103 9.69 -23.85 -12.26
C LYS A 103 10.57 -22.80 -11.57
N ALA A 104 11.42 -22.09 -12.31
CA ALA A 104 12.22 -20.98 -11.77
C ALA A 104 11.34 -19.84 -11.26
N GLN A 105 10.29 -19.48 -12.01
CA GLN A 105 9.35 -18.44 -11.61
C GLN A 105 8.46 -18.87 -10.42
N ALA A 106 8.12 -20.16 -10.33
CA ALA A 106 7.43 -20.72 -9.17
C ALA A 106 8.29 -20.64 -7.90
N ARG A 107 9.58 -20.97 -7.98
CA ARG A 107 10.54 -20.82 -6.84
C ARG A 107 10.65 -19.36 -6.38
N LYS A 108 10.71 -18.42 -7.34
CA LYS A 108 10.72 -16.99 -7.03
C LYS A 108 9.44 -16.58 -6.30
N SER A 109 8.28 -16.97 -6.82
CA SER A 109 6.98 -16.67 -6.18
C SER A 109 6.85 -17.27 -4.78
N ILE A 110 7.33 -18.49 -4.54
CA ILE A 110 7.38 -19.12 -3.21
C ILE A 110 8.25 -18.33 -2.23
N LYS A 111 9.41 -17.81 -2.68
CA LYS A 111 10.31 -17.01 -1.84
C LYS A 111 9.65 -15.70 -1.39
N GLU A 112 8.95 -15.02 -2.29
CA GLU A 112 8.21 -13.79 -1.97
C GLU A 112 7.03 -14.09 -1.02
N ILE A 113 6.28 -15.17 -1.28
CA ILE A 113 5.17 -15.61 -0.39
C ILE A 113 5.67 -15.95 1.02
N ASN A 114 6.79 -16.66 1.15
CA ASN A 114 7.37 -16.98 2.46
C ASN A 114 7.84 -15.73 3.20
N THR A 115 8.30 -14.70 2.47
CA THR A 115 8.66 -13.41 3.06
C THR A 115 7.42 -12.72 3.62
N ALA A 116 6.31 -12.70 2.88
CA ALA A 116 5.03 -12.17 3.34
C ALA A 116 4.46 -12.95 4.56
N ILE A 117 4.50 -14.29 4.53
CA ILE A 117 4.06 -15.13 5.66
C ILE A 117 4.90 -14.85 6.92
N ASN A 118 6.23 -14.72 6.78
CA ASN A 118 7.12 -14.42 7.90
C ASN A 118 6.87 -13.04 8.54
N VAL A 119 6.34 -12.09 7.78
CA VAL A 119 5.91 -10.78 8.30
C VAL A 119 4.61 -10.94 9.08
N ILE A 120 3.63 -11.69 8.55
CA ILE A 120 2.36 -11.99 9.23
C ILE A 120 2.60 -12.76 10.55
N ASP A 121 3.54 -13.71 10.58
CA ASP A 121 3.87 -14.50 11.77
C ASP A 121 4.44 -13.68 12.94
N LYS A 122 4.90 -12.45 12.68
CA LYS A 122 5.39 -11.54 13.72
C LYS A 122 4.27 -10.67 14.32
N ALA A 123 3.02 -10.80 13.85
CA ALA A 123 1.88 -10.05 14.37
C ALA A 123 1.56 -10.45 15.84
N PRO A 124 1.31 -9.47 16.74
CA PRO A 124 1.05 -9.73 18.17
C PRO A 124 -0.11 -10.70 18.44
N VAL A 125 -1.18 -10.67 17.64
CA VAL A 125 -2.36 -11.54 17.79
C VAL A 125 -2.03 -13.01 17.59
N ILE A 126 -1.21 -13.33 16.59
CA ILE A 126 -0.79 -14.71 16.31
C ILE A 126 0.10 -15.24 17.44
N LYS A 127 1.00 -14.40 17.96
CA LYS A 127 1.86 -14.77 19.10
C LYS A 127 1.05 -15.05 20.36
N ASP A 128 0.08 -14.20 20.70
CA ASP A 128 -0.79 -14.40 21.87
C ASP A 128 -1.68 -15.64 21.71
N ALA A 129 -2.27 -15.84 20.53
CA ALA A 129 -3.14 -16.99 20.27
C ALA A 129 -2.37 -18.33 20.29
N LEU A 130 -1.16 -18.36 19.74
CA LEU A 130 -0.28 -19.54 19.79
C LEU A 130 0.18 -19.84 21.22
N GLN A 131 0.47 -18.83 22.04
CA GLN A 131 0.84 -19.01 23.45
C GLN A 131 -0.31 -19.55 24.31
N LEU A 132 -1.55 -19.24 23.93
CA LEU A 132 -2.75 -19.76 24.58
C LEU A 132 -3.18 -21.13 24.06
N GLY A 133 -2.52 -21.67 23.02
CA GLY A 133 -2.90 -22.96 22.42
C GLY A 133 -4.20 -22.92 21.62
N LEU A 134 -4.64 -21.75 21.18
CA LEU A 134 -5.81 -21.61 20.30
C LEU A 134 -5.48 -22.15 18.90
N MET A 135 -6.44 -22.84 18.30
CA MET A 135 -6.31 -23.33 16.93
C MET A 135 -6.74 -22.25 15.92
N ALA A 136 -6.36 -22.44 14.65
CA ALA A 136 -6.67 -21.48 13.57
C ALA A 136 -8.17 -21.14 13.46
N ALA A 137 -9.06 -22.11 13.67
CA ALA A 137 -10.51 -21.90 13.63
C ALA A 137 -11.04 -21.03 14.78
N ASP A 138 -10.42 -21.11 15.96
CA ASP A 138 -10.78 -20.29 17.12
C ASP A 138 -10.35 -18.85 16.91
N ILE A 139 -9.15 -18.65 16.37
CA ILE A 139 -8.62 -17.34 15.98
C ILE A 139 -9.50 -16.70 14.90
N TYR A 140 -9.93 -17.49 13.90
CA TYR A 140 -10.84 -17.03 12.85
C TYR A 140 -12.17 -16.53 13.43
N THR A 141 -12.77 -17.30 14.33
CA THR A 141 -14.05 -16.94 14.97
C THR A 141 -13.92 -15.64 15.79
N LEU A 142 -12.82 -15.50 16.55
CA LEU A 142 -12.54 -14.27 17.30
C LEU A 142 -12.27 -13.07 16.37
N GLY A 143 -11.63 -13.32 15.22
CA GLY A 143 -11.42 -12.33 14.17
C GLY A 143 -12.72 -11.84 13.52
N GLU A 144 -13.66 -12.73 13.19
CA GLU A 144 -14.98 -12.36 12.66
C GLU A 144 -15.78 -11.52 13.66
N LEU A 145 -15.74 -11.90 14.94
CA LEU A 145 -16.37 -11.14 16.01
C LEU A 145 -15.72 -9.77 16.20
N SER A 146 -14.40 -9.67 16.04
CA SER A 146 -13.69 -8.39 16.08
C SER A 146 -14.08 -7.50 14.91
N ALA A 147 -14.12 -8.04 13.69
CA ALA A 147 -14.54 -7.33 12.49
C ALA A 147 -15.99 -6.83 12.58
N ALA A 148 -16.88 -7.60 13.22
CA ALA A 148 -18.25 -7.21 13.50
C ALA A 148 -18.41 -6.25 14.70
N ARG A 149 -17.33 -5.89 15.39
CA ARG A 149 -17.33 -5.14 16.67
C ARG A 149 -18.14 -5.77 17.79
N LEU A 150 -18.19 -7.09 17.79
CA LEU A 150 -18.88 -7.92 18.79
C LEU A 150 -17.91 -8.60 19.76
N LEU A 151 -16.60 -8.57 19.49
CA LEU A 151 -15.60 -9.19 20.35
C LEU A 151 -15.47 -8.45 21.69
N THR A 152 -15.55 -9.18 22.79
CA THR A 152 -15.37 -8.65 24.15
C THR A 152 -14.38 -9.52 24.93
N ALA A 153 -13.81 -8.98 26.01
CA ALA A 153 -12.95 -9.74 26.91
C ALA A 153 -13.66 -11.00 27.47
N SER A 154 -14.97 -10.92 27.72
CA SER A 154 -15.78 -12.06 28.16
C SER A 154 -15.84 -13.17 27.11
N ILE A 155 -16.02 -12.82 25.84
CA ILE A 155 -16.03 -13.79 24.74
C ILE A 155 -14.65 -14.44 24.54
N VAL A 156 -13.57 -13.66 24.68
CA VAL A 156 -12.19 -14.18 24.65
C VAL A 156 -11.97 -15.20 25.77
N LYS A 157 -12.37 -14.88 27.00
CA LYS A 157 -12.26 -15.79 28.15
C LYS A 157 -13.04 -17.08 27.93
N GLU A 158 -14.29 -16.96 27.49
CA GLU A 158 -15.15 -18.12 27.25
C GLU A 158 -14.57 -19.02 26.16
N THR A 159 -14.10 -18.42 25.07
CA THR A 159 -13.48 -19.16 23.96
C THR A 159 -12.21 -19.89 24.39
N VAL A 160 -11.30 -19.21 25.10
CA VAL A 160 -10.06 -19.84 25.56
C VAL A 160 -10.35 -20.93 26.58
N LEU A 161 -11.25 -20.68 27.54
CA LEU A 161 -11.64 -21.69 28.52
C LEU A 161 -12.27 -22.92 27.85
N ALA A 162 -13.18 -22.71 26.91
CA ALA A 162 -13.87 -23.78 26.20
C ALA A 162 -12.94 -24.62 25.30
N ARG A 163 -11.85 -24.02 24.79
CA ARG A 163 -10.95 -24.67 23.84
C ARG A 163 -9.70 -25.27 24.46
N THR A 164 -9.22 -24.66 25.54
CA THR A 164 -7.90 -24.98 26.11
C THR A 164 -7.99 -25.43 27.57
N GLY A 165 -9.15 -25.22 28.21
CA GLY A 165 -9.33 -25.45 29.65
C GLY A 165 -8.63 -24.42 30.54
N GLN A 166 -7.98 -23.39 29.97
CA GLN A 166 -7.25 -22.37 30.71
C GLN A 166 -8.17 -21.20 31.10
N SER A 167 -8.05 -20.74 32.34
CA SER A 167 -8.67 -19.49 32.77
C SER A 167 -7.76 -18.30 32.47
N LEU A 168 -8.36 -17.22 31.98
CA LEU A 168 -7.69 -15.96 31.67
C LEU A 168 -8.03 -14.89 32.70
N SER A 169 -7.05 -14.06 33.06
CA SER A 169 -7.31 -12.83 33.79
C SER A 169 -8.02 -11.81 32.92
N ASP A 170 -8.71 -10.87 33.56
CA ASP A 170 -9.43 -9.75 32.94
C ASP A 170 -8.49 -8.93 32.05
N ASP A 171 -7.35 -8.51 32.59
CA ASP A 171 -6.32 -7.74 31.87
C ASP A 171 -5.78 -8.49 30.64
N ALA A 172 -5.57 -9.80 30.74
CA ALA A 172 -5.06 -10.58 29.62
C ALA A 172 -6.13 -10.76 28.54
N ALA A 173 -7.39 -10.96 28.91
CA ALA A 173 -8.50 -11.06 27.98
C ALA A 173 -8.80 -9.71 27.28
N GLU A 174 -8.71 -8.60 28.01
CA GLU A 174 -8.83 -7.25 27.45
C GLU A 174 -7.69 -6.94 26.49
N ARG A 175 -6.45 -7.29 26.85
CA ARG A 175 -5.28 -7.15 25.98
C ARG A 175 -5.43 -7.96 24.68
N ILE A 176 -5.90 -9.20 24.76
CA ILE A 176 -6.13 -10.04 23.58
C ILE A 176 -7.26 -9.45 22.72
N ALA A 177 -8.41 -9.10 23.30
CA ALA A 177 -9.50 -8.45 22.56
C ALA A 177 -9.01 -7.15 21.89
N GLY A 178 -8.24 -6.34 22.61
CA GLY A 178 -7.60 -5.13 22.10
C GLY A 178 -6.61 -5.39 20.98
N ASN A 179 -5.83 -6.47 21.05
CA ASN A 179 -4.93 -6.89 19.98
C ASN A 179 -5.72 -7.35 18.75
N PHE A 180 -6.83 -8.11 18.92
CA PHE A 180 -7.74 -8.44 17.83
C PHE A 180 -8.37 -7.19 17.20
N TYR A 181 -8.71 -6.16 17.99
CA TYR A 181 -9.19 -4.87 17.46
C TYR A 181 -8.09 -4.03 16.80
N ALA A 182 -6.85 -4.10 17.29
CA ALA A 182 -5.70 -3.45 16.68
C ALA A 182 -5.32 -4.13 15.35
N ASP A 183 -5.51 -5.45 15.25
CA ASP A 183 -5.26 -6.28 14.07
C ASP A 183 -6.42 -6.22 13.07
N ALA A 184 -7.67 -6.21 13.55
CA ALA A 184 -8.84 -5.86 12.75
C ALA A 184 -8.79 -4.39 12.31
N GLY A 185 -8.14 -3.51 13.07
CA GLY A 185 -7.81 -2.13 12.71
C GLY A 185 -6.58 -2.00 11.81
N ALA A 186 -5.73 -3.02 11.73
CA ALA A 186 -4.64 -3.14 10.75
C ALA A 186 -5.17 -3.72 9.41
N GLY A 187 -6.08 -4.71 9.48
CA GLY A 187 -6.84 -5.27 8.34
C GLY A 187 -7.99 -4.37 7.87
N ALA A 188 -8.43 -3.44 8.72
CA ALA A 188 -9.20 -2.27 8.38
C ALA A 188 -8.36 -1.01 8.64
N ALA A 189 -7.17 -0.92 8.03
CA ALA A 189 -6.72 0.38 7.56
C ALA A 189 -7.92 0.96 6.79
N ALA A 190 -8.52 2.00 7.35
CA ALA A 190 -9.80 2.49 6.90
C ALA A 190 -9.72 2.67 5.37
N LYS A 191 -10.53 1.89 4.64
CA LYS A 191 -10.27 1.63 3.23
C LYS A 191 -10.32 2.96 2.49
N ASN A 192 -9.26 3.30 1.76
CA ASN A 192 -9.27 4.52 0.96
C ASN A 192 -10.52 4.51 0.06
N PRO A 193 -11.50 5.41 0.30
CA PRO A 193 -12.81 5.31 -0.31
C PRO A 193 -12.76 5.62 -1.81
N LEU A 194 -11.66 6.19 -2.29
CA LEU A 194 -11.45 6.50 -3.70
C LEU A 194 -11.13 5.29 -4.56
N LEU A 195 -10.79 4.15 -3.94
CA LEU A 195 -10.39 2.93 -4.66
C LEU A 195 -11.59 2.10 -5.12
N VAL A 196 -12.79 2.34 -4.60
CA VAL A 196 -13.99 1.50 -4.82
C VAL A 196 -14.35 1.33 -6.30
N ASP A 197 -14.16 2.38 -7.10
CA ASP A 197 -14.46 2.45 -8.52
C ASP A 197 -13.31 3.11 -9.30
N SER A 198 -12.10 3.01 -8.75
CA SER A 198 -10.91 3.59 -9.36
C SER A 198 -10.59 2.96 -10.73
N ILE A 199 -10.03 3.77 -11.62
CA ILE A 199 -9.56 3.34 -12.94
C ILE A 199 -8.03 3.40 -12.91
N PRO A 200 -7.32 2.36 -13.39
CA PRO A 200 -5.86 2.37 -13.45
C PRO A 200 -5.31 3.59 -14.19
N ARG A 201 -4.22 4.14 -13.66
CA ARG A 201 -3.50 5.27 -14.27
C ARG A 201 -2.03 4.91 -14.38
N ASN A 202 -1.45 5.18 -15.54
CA ASN A 202 0.00 5.17 -15.72
C ASN A 202 0.45 6.60 -15.99
N GLY A 203 1.52 7.00 -15.33
CA GLY A 203 2.09 8.35 -15.41
C GLY A 203 3.58 8.32 -15.08
N ASN A 204 4.31 9.30 -15.59
CA ASN A 204 5.75 9.46 -15.41
C ASN A 204 6.15 10.34 -14.21
N ARG A 205 5.17 10.91 -13.50
CA ARG A 205 5.42 11.69 -12.29
C ARG A 205 5.76 10.75 -11.14
N THR A 206 6.70 11.16 -10.29
CA THR A 206 7.15 10.41 -9.13
C THR A 206 5.98 10.01 -8.24
N VAL A 207 5.92 8.73 -7.86
CA VAL A 207 5.00 8.19 -6.86
C VAL A 207 5.84 7.71 -5.70
N LEU A 208 5.55 8.22 -4.51
CA LEU A 208 6.23 7.84 -3.27
C LEU A 208 5.34 6.90 -2.45
N ASP A 209 5.97 6.05 -1.65
CA ASP A 209 5.28 5.15 -0.72
C ASP A 209 5.69 5.48 0.71
N GLN A 210 4.70 5.82 1.53
CA GLN A 210 4.85 6.18 2.93
C GLN A 210 4.94 4.96 3.87
N GLY A 211 4.63 3.76 3.36
CA GLY A 211 4.46 2.55 4.16
C GLY A 211 3.36 2.70 5.22
N MET A 212 3.58 2.13 6.40
CA MET A 212 2.58 2.10 7.49
C MET A 212 2.62 3.33 8.43
N VAL A 213 3.48 4.31 8.15
CA VAL A 213 3.70 5.47 9.02
C VAL A 213 2.78 6.62 8.59
N PRO A 214 2.23 7.45 9.51
CA PRO A 214 1.30 8.54 9.17
C PRO A 214 1.99 9.76 8.51
N THR A 215 2.68 9.55 7.38
CA THR A 215 3.48 10.55 6.65
C THR A 215 2.92 10.87 5.27
N CYS A 216 1.62 10.65 5.06
CA CYS A 216 0.93 10.93 3.78
C CYS A 216 1.10 12.39 3.33
N GLY A 217 1.06 13.34 4.27
CA GLY A 217 1.27 14.75 3.99
C GLY A 217 2.70 15.07 3.52
N HIS A 218 3.72 14.46 4.13
CA HIS A 218 5.13 14.64 3.74
C HIS A 218 5.42 14.07 2.36
N ASN A 219 4.95 12.85 2.11
CA ASN A 219 5.13 12.18 0.83
C ASN A 219 4.37 12.91 -0.29
N SER A 220 3.15 13.38 -0.01
CA SER A 220 2.40 14.23 -0.95
C SER A 220 3.12 15.55 -1.23
N CYS A 221 3.71 16.18 -0.21
CA CYS A 221 4.54 17.37 -0.37
C CYS A 221 5.74 17.09 -1.28
N GLY A 222 6.52 16.04 -1.00
CA GLY A 222 7.67 15.63 -1.81
C GLY A 222 7.30 15.35 -3.26
N MET A 223 6.19 14.64 -3.49
CA MET A 223 5.66 14.35 -4.83
C MET A 223 5.29 15.61 -5.63
N VAL A 224 4.75 16.64 -4.96
CA VAL A 224 4.42 17.92 -5.58
C VAL A 224 5.69 18.72 -5.86
N LEU A 225 6.61 18.82 -4.89
CA LEU A 225 7.88 19.53 -5.04
C LEU A 225 8.72 18.95 -6.18
N ASP A 226 8.79 17.63 -6.30
CA ASP A 226 9.47 16.95 -7.40
C ASP A 226 8.87 17.33 -8.77
N THR A 227 7.55 17.43 -8.86
CA THR A 227 6.87 17.88 -10.10
C THR A 227 7.21 19.33 -10.45
N LEU A 228 7.50 20.16 -9.44
CA LEU A 228 7.95 21.54 -9.61
C LEU A 228 9.46 21.65 -9.86
N GLY A 229 10.15 20.53 -10.12
CA GLY A 229 11.58 20.48 -10.40
C GLY A 229 12.45 20.57 -9.14
N LYS A 230 11.87 20.37 -7.95
CA LYS A 230 12.57 20.41 -6.67
C LYS A 230 12.51 19.05 -5.98
N SER A 231 13.44 18.17 -6.31
CA SER A 231 13.59 16.90 -5.62
C SER A 231 14.06 17.13 -4.18
N VAL A 232 13.40 16.47 -3.23
CA VAL A 232 13.65 16.64 -1.79
C VAL A 232 13.77 15.29 -1.10
N ASP A 233 14.53 15.26 -0.02
CA ASP A 233 14.62 14.11 0.87
C ASP A 233 13.43 14.13 1.83
N VAL A 234 12.50 13.19 1.66
CA VAL A 234 11.28 13.10 2.47
C VAL A 234 11.60 12.87 3.94
N ALA A 235 12.71 12.19 4.26
CA ALA A 235 13.13 11.99 5.65
C ALA A 235 13.40 13.34 6.33
N LYS A 236 14.00 14.29 5.62
CA LYS A 236 14.23 15.66 6.14
C LYS A 236 12.94 16.44 6.31
N LEU A 237 11.95 16.23 5.44
CA LEU A 237 10.63 16.83 5.63
C LEU A 237 9.98 16.29 6.92
N ILE A 238 10.08 14.98 7.15
CA ILE A 238 9.57 14.30 8.36
C ILE A 238 10.28 14.82 9.61
N GLU A 239 11.60 14.96 9.58
CA GLU A 239 12.39 15.52 10.69
C GLU A 239 12.00 16.97 10.99
N SER A 240 11.75 17.78 9.95
CA SER A 240 11.41 19.20 10.12
C SER A 240 10.04 19.42 10.75
N ILE A 241 9.05 18.60 10.41
CA ILE A 241 7.73 18.58 11.04
C ILE A 241 7.36 17.13 11.33
N PRO A 242 7.66 16.60 12.52
CA PRO A 242 7.32 15.22 12.88
C PRO A 242 5.80 14.95 12.84
N PRO A 243 5.35 13.80 12.31
CA PRO A 243 3.94 13.44 12.32
C PRO A 243 3.47 13.07 13.72
N THR A 244 2.19 13.32 14.01
CA THR A 244 1.49 12.69 15.14
C THR A 244 0.88 11.36 14.69
N PRO A 245 0.24 10.57 15.58
CA PRO A 245 -0.54 9.41 15.15
C PRO A 245 -1.64 9.74 14.12
N GLN A 246 -2.12 10.99 14.09
CA GLN A 246 -3.10 11.50 13.13
C GLN A 246 -2.44 12.13 11.87
N GLY A 247 -1.11 12.07 11.77
CA GLY A 247 -0.33 12.67 10.70
C GLY A 247 -0.03 14.15 10.93
N ILE A 248 -0.05 14.92 9.85
CA ILE A 248 0.18 16.38 9.87
C ILE A 248 -1.03 17.13 9.32
N LEU A 249 -1.17 18.40 9.66
CA LEU A 249 -2.27 19.26 9.22
C LEU A 249 -1.97 19.92 7.87
N SER A 250 -3.01 20.35 7.16
CA SER A 250 -2.89 21.07 5.88
C SER A 250 -1.99 22.31 5.96
N LYS A 251 -2.03 23.05 7.09
CA LYS A 251 -1.14 24.19 7.34
C LYS A 251 0.32 23.79 7.55
N GLN A 252 0.58 22.59 8.08
CA GLN A 252 1.94 22.07 8.20
C GLN A 252 2.48 21.64 6.84
N VAL A 253 1.66 21.04 5.97
CA VAL A 253 2.04 20.75 4.57
C VAL A 253 2.38 22.05 3.82
N GLU A 254 1.58 23.10 3.99
CA GLU A 254 1.89 24.44 3.46
C GLU A 254 3.26 24.95 3.94
N SER A 255 3.54 24.83 5.25
CA SER A 255 4.83 25.23 5.82
C SER A 255 6.00 24.42 5.27
N LEU A 256 5.84 23.12 5.03
CA LEU A 256 6.87 22.28 4.39
C LEU A 256 7.21 22.78 2.98
N MET A 257 6.20 23.08 2.15
CA MET A 257 6.43 23.61 0.81
C MET A 257 7.16 24.96 0.85
N LYS A 258 6.77 25.84 1.79
CA LYS A 258 7.40 27.16 1.97
C LYS A 258 8.83 27.07 2.48
N ALA A 259 9.12 26.15 3.40
CA ALA A 259 10.48 25.87 3.85
C ALA A 259 11.36 25.41 2.68
N GLU A 260 10.76 24.69 1.73
CA GLU A 260 11.36 24.33 0.45
C GLU A 260 11.26 25.43 -0.63
N GLY A 261 11.01 26.69 -0.26
CA GLY A 261 11.08 27.83 -1.18
C GLY A 261 10.01 27.84 -2.27
N VAL A 262 8.98 27.00 -2.14
CA VAL A 262 7.78 27.03 -2.99
C VAL A 262 6.68 27.76 -2.22
N ASP A 263 6.21 28.89 -2.75
CA ASP A 263 5.06 29.55 -2.14
C ASP A 263 3.83 28.65 -2.25
N ALA A 264 3.04 28.58 -1.19
CA ALA A 264 1.90 27.69 -1.09
C ALA A 264 0.81 28.31 -0.22
N VAL A 265 -0.43 27.85 -0.40
CA VAL A 265 -1.54 28.26 0.44
C VAL A 265 -2.45 27.07 0.74
N ALA A 266 -2.70 26.80 2.02
CA ALA A 266 -3.76 25.90 2.45
C ALA A 266 -5.10 26.65 2.44
N LEU A 267 -6.03 26.15 1.63
CA LEU A 267 -7.38 26.62 1.41
C LEU A 267 -8.37 25.57 1.90
N SER A 268 -9.56 26.01 2.30
CA SER A 268 -10.70 25.16 2.63
C SER A 268 -11.89 25.48 1.73
N SER A 269 -12.94 24.65 1.84
CA SER A 269 -14.21 24.82 1.11
C SER A 269 -14.05 24.85 -0.41
N ARG A 270 -13.14 24.03 -0.94
CA ARG A 270 -12.95 23.83 -2.39
C ARG A 270 -13.79 22.66 -2.90
N ASN A 271 -14.05 22.63 -4.21
CA ASN A 271 -14.72 21.52 -4.90
C ASN A 271 -13.87 20.98 -6.08
N VAL A 272 -14.37 19.96 -6.79
CA VAL A 272 -13.64 19.38 -7.94
C VAL A 272 -13.42 20.38 -9.09
N ASP A 273 -14.30 21.37 -9.27
CA ASP A 273 -14.12 22.42 -10.28
C ASP A 273 -12.98 23.38 -9.92
N ASP A 274 -12.80 23.68 -8.63
CA ASP A 274 -11.62 24.39 -8.13
C ASP A 274 -10.34 23.61 -8.46
N LEU A 275 -10.32 22.30 -8.19
CA LEU A 275 -9.17 21.45 -8.51
C LEU A 275 -8.85 21.45 -10.00
N ALA A 276 -9.87 21.38 -10.86
CA ALA A 276 -9.70 21.46 -12.31
C ALA A 276 -9.04 22.78 -12.75
N ARG A 277 -9.42 23.90 -12.14
CA ARG A 277 -8.81 25.21 -12.42
C ARG A 277 -7.37 25.30 -11.91
N TYR A 278 -7.12 24.84 -10.69
CA TYR A 278 -5.79 24.91 -10.08
C TYR A 278 -4.75 24.05 -10.78
N THR A 279 -5.19 22.94 -11.37
CA THR A 279 -4.31 21.97 -12.04
C THR A 279 -4.27 22.12 -13.56
N ALA A 280 -4.95 23.12 -14.13
CA ALA A 280 -5.08 23.32 -15.58
C ALA A 280 -3.73 23.50 -16.28
N ASP A 281 -2.78 24.17 -15.62
CA ASP A 281 -1.43 24.42 -16.14
C ASP A 281 -0.45 23.29 -15.79
N GLY A 282 -0.97 22.13 -15.34
CA GLY A 282 -0.17 20.96 -14.98
C GLY A 282 0.47 21.01 -13.60
N VAL A 283 0.27 22.07 -12.82
CA VAL A 283 0.73 22.17 -11.42
C VAL A 283 -0.16 21.28 -10.54
N PRO A 284 0.39 20.26 -9.86
CA PRO A 284 -0.41 19.42 -8.97
C PRO A 284 -0.70 20.13 -7.64
N VAL A 285 -1.76 19.68 -6.96
CA VAL A 285 -2.12 20.16 -5.62
C VAL A 285 -2.18 18.99 -4.64
N VAL A 286 -1.94 19.26 -3.35
CA VAL A 286 -2.20 18.29 -2.29
C VAL A 286 -3.61 18.50 -1.76
N VAL A 287 -4.36 17.44 -1.53
CA VAL A 287 -5.73 17.51 -1.01
C VAL A 287 -5.91 16.52 0.11
N ARG A 288 -6.83 16.83 1.03
CA ARG A 288 -7.23 15.89 2.09
C ARG A 288 -8.53 15.20 1.73
N ILE A 289 -8.53 13.89 1.85
CA ILE A 289 -9.72 13.04 1.70
C ILE A 289 -10.07 12.44 3.05
N PHE A 290 -11.36 12.20 3.25
CA PHE A 290 -11.91 11.60 4.45
C PHE A 290 -13.06 10.68 4.04
N ASP A 291 -13.17 9.52 4.69
CA ASP A 291 -14.33 8.64 4.47
C ASP A 291 -15.57 9.21 5.16
N LYS A 292 -16.34 10.02 4.42
CA LYS A 292 -17.54 10.67 4.96
C LYS A 292 -18.76 9.74 5.04
N VAL A 293 -18.69 8.56 4.42
CA VAL A 293 -19.88 7.72 4.18
C VAL A 293 -19.75 6.34 4.83
N GLY A 294 -18.57 5.74 4.81
CA GLY A 294 -18.32 4.41 5.37
C GLY A 294 -18.21 4.37 6.89
N GLY A 295 -18.28 5.51 7.57
CA GLY A 295 -18.24 5.59 9.04
C GLY A 295 -16.88 5.23 9.64
N THR A 296 -15.81 5.34 8.85
CA THR A 296 -14.44 5.14 9.31
C THR A 296 -13.75 6.46 9.63
N ASP A 297 -12.73 6.42 10.50
CA ASP A 297 -11.89 7.60 10.80
C ASP A 297 -10.80 7.82 9.72
N PHE A 298 -10.98 7.29 8.50
CA PHE A 298 -9.99 7.43 7.42
C PHE A 298 -9.78 8.89 7.08
N SER A 299 -8.55 9.37 7.23
CA SER A 299 -8.11 10.70 6.79
C SER A 299 -6.77 10.56 6.10
N HIS A 300 -6.66 11.07 4.87
CA HIS A 300 -5.47 10.86 4.06
C HIS A 300 -5.17 12.05 3.16
N PHE A 301 -3.89 12.34 2.94
CA PHE A 301 -3.46 13.29 1.93
C PHE A 301 -3.12 12.55 0.64
N VAL A 302 -3.61 13.07 -0.47
CA VAL A 302 -3.26 12.59 -1.81
C VAL A 302 -2.89 13.77 -2.69
N VAL A 303 -2.19 13.50 -3.80
CA VAL A 303 -1.86 14.51 -4.80
C VAL A 303 -2.85 14.42 -5.95
N VAL A 304 -3.44 15.56 -6.32
CA VAL A 304 -4.28 15.69 -7.51
C VAL A 304 -3.46 16.35 -8.61
N ASP A 305 -3.19 15.59 -9.66
CA ASP A 305 -2.44 16.06 -10.82
C ASP A 305 -3.31 16.77 -11.85
N GLY A 306 -4.63 16.56 -11.82
CA GLY A 306 -5.54 17.05 -12.84
C GLY A 306 -6.97 16.54 -12.69
N VAL A 307 -7.91 17.22 -13.34
CA VAL A 307 -9.28 16.72 -13.56
C VAL A 307 -9.49 16.60 -15.06
N THR A 308 -9.98 15.46 -15.52
CA THR A 308 -10.11 15.16 -16.96
C THR A 308 -11.31 14.24 -17.21
N THR A 309 -11.52 13.84 -18.47
CA THR A 309 -12.54 12.87 -18.86
C THR A 309 -11.88 11.60 -19.39
N ARG A 310 -12.36 10.43 -18.98
CA ARG A 310 -11.94 9.11 -19.44
C ARG A 310 -13.18 8.29 -19.77
N ASN A 311 -13.30 7.85 -21.03
CA ASN A 311 -14.46 7.09 -21.51
C ASN A 311 -15.81 7.75 -21.17
N GLY A 312 -15.89 9.08 -21.30
CA GLY A 312 -17.09 9.86 -20.97
C GLY A 312 -17.31 10.11 -19.47
N VAL A 313 -16.50 9.51 -18.59
CA VAL A 313 -16.57 9.73 -17.13
C VAL A 313 -15.60 10.84 -16.74
N ARG A 314 -16.08 11.82 -15.98
CA ARG A 314 -15.23 12.85 -15.38
C ARG A 314 -14.46 12.23 -14.21
N VAL A 315 -13.14 12.36 -14.20
CA VAL A 315 -12.25 11.73 -13.24
C VAL A 315 -11.20 12.70 -12.70
N VAL A 316 -10.75 12.44 -11.48
CA VAL A 316 -9.65 13.12 -10.81
C VAL A 316 -8.41 12.23 -10.90
N ALA A 317 -7.30 12.75 -11.41
CA ALA A 317 -6.04 12.05 -11.55
C ALA A 317 -5.24 12.14 -10.25
N ILE A 318 -4.99 11.00 -9.60
CA ILE A 318 -4.45 10.92 -8.25
C ILE A 318 -3.09 10.23 -8.26
N ARG A 319 -2.15 10.77 -7.46
CA ARG A 319 -1.02 10.03 -6.92
C ARG A 319 -1.23 9.90 -5.42
N ASP A 320 -1.18 8.67 -4.95
CA ASP A 320 -1.48 8.30 -3.58
C ASP A 320 -0.17 7.92 -2.90
N PRO A 321 0.18 8.55 -1.75
CA PRO A 321 1.39 8.20 -1.02
C PRO A 321 1.38 6.79 -0.43
N GLN A 322 0.38 5.95 -0.73
CA GLN A 322 0.42 4.49 -0.60
C GLN A 322 1.09 3.79 -1.80
N GLY A 323 2.00 4.47 -2.51
CA GLY A 323 2.78 3.87 -3.59
C GLY A 323 2.02 3.63 -4.91
N THR A 324 0.84 4.23 -5.08
CA THR A 324 -0.01 3.98 -6.26
C THR A 324 -0.49 5.27 -6.94
N GLN A 325 -0.97 5.15 -8.15
CA GLN A 325 -1.64 6.23 -8.89
C GLN A 325 -2.83 5.68 -9.66
N TYR A 326 -3.91 6.44 -9.67
CA TYR A 326 -5.18 6.01 -10.24
C TYR A 326 -6.00 7.23 -10.67
N PHE A 327 -7.06 6.99 -11.42
CA PHE A 327 -8.14 7.93 -11.61
C PHE A 327 -9.28 7.56 -10.66
N SER A 328 -9.81 8.53 -9.92
CA SER A 328 -11.06 8.36 -9.17
C SER A 328 -12.20 9.07 -9.90
N PRO A 329 -13.36 8.45 -10.12
CA PRO A 329 -14.54 9.15 -10.62
C PRO A 329 -14.85 10.40 -9.79
N ALA A 330 -15.13 11.52 -10.46
CA ALA A 330 -15.33 12.81 -9.79
C ALA A 330 -16.47 12.77 -8.77
N SER A 331 -17.50 11.94 -9.00
CA SER A 331 -18.59 11.69 -8.05
C SER A 331 -18.11 11.07 -6.75
N THR A 332 -17.30 10.00 -6.84
CA THR A 332 -16.73 9.29 -5.69
C THR A 332 -15.74 10.17 -4.96
N PHE A 333 -14.89 10.88 -5.70
CA PHE A 333 -13.97 11.84 -5.14
C PHE A 333 -14.69 12.96 -4.38
N GLN A 334 -15.68 13.60 -4.98
CA GLN A 334 -16.39 14.74 -4.38
C GLN A 334 -17.08 14.39 -3.05
N THR A 335 -17.58 13.15 -2.93
CA THR A 335 -18.16 12.63 -1.69
C THR A 335 -17.15 12.56 -0.56
N ASN A 336 -15.91 12.13 -0.86
CA ASN A 336 -14.86 11.90 0.13
C ASN A 336 -13.88 13.08 0.27
N PHE A 337 -13.98 14.08 -0.61
CA PHE A 337 -13.13 15.26 -0.57
C PHE A 337 -13.54 16.19 0.57
N THR A 338 -12.60 16.49 1.47
CA THR A 338 -12.86 17.40 2.61
C THR A 338 -13.07 18.85 2.19
N GLY A 339 -12.61 19.23 0.99
CA GLY A 339 -12.53 20.61 0.54
C GLY A 339 -11.22 21.31 0.94
N GLU A 340 -10.33 20.64 1.68
CA GLU A 340 -8.99 21.15 1.99
C GLU A 340 -8.01 20.93 0.84
N VAL A 341 -7.35 22.00 0.41
CA VAL A 341 -6.38 22.00 -0.69
C VAL A 341 -5.15 22.78 -0.26
N ILE A 342 -3.97 22.22 -0.48
CA ILE A 342 -2.70 22.93 -0.42
C ILE A 342 -2.27 23.19 -1.85
N LEU A 343 -2.41 24.45 -2.26
CA LEU A 343 -2.15 24.93 -3.60
C LEU A 343 -0.74 25.53 -3.66
N PRO A 344 0.21 24.91 -4.39
CA PRO A 344 1.47 25.55 -4.73
C PRO A 344 1.18 26.72 -5.66
N LYS A 345 1.76 27.87 -5.37
CA LYS A 345 1.73 29.02 -6.27
C LYS A 345 3.01 28.99 -7.10
N PRO A 346 2.92 29.04 -8.44
CA PRO A 346 4.11 29.25 -9.25
C PRO A 346 4.79 30.54 -8.78
N LYS A 347 6.12 30.49 -8.66
CA LYS A 347 6.91 31.68 -8.36
C LYS A 347 6.57 32.72 -9.43
N LYS A 348 6.06 33.90 -9.04
CA LYS A 348 5.90 34.99 -10.01
C LYS A 348 7.27 35.19 -10.67
N PRO A 349 7.33 35.18 -12.02
CA PRO A 349 8.59 35.31 -12.74
C PRO A 349 9.34 36.59 -12.35
#